data_AF-A0A1Y5HU57-F1
#
_entry.id   AF-A0A1Y5HU57-F1
#
_cell.length_a   1.000
_cell.length_b   1.000
_cell.length_c   1.000
_cell.angle_alpha   90.00
_cell.angle_beta   90.00
_cell.angle_gamma   90.00
#
_symmetry.space_group_name_H-M   'P 1'
#
loop_
_entity.id
_entity.type
_entity.pdbx_description
1 polymer ?
#
loop_
_entity_poly.entity_id
_entity_poly.type
_entity_poly.pdbx_seq_one_letter_code
_entity_poly.pdbx_strand_id
1 'polypeptide(L)'
;TSADLDGRGIKHMPSMCLSCHGGTLLPISSQGEFNPLSLVSAKFNQLEVDSFEFLDSGQFSQAEQEAGIKLINQWVRDSYQQMENNDPLTKGYWSSLFAQELANQRYGDVDFLETNYQAEQVPSGWQQNLSRPEGVENLYTQVVEPHCISCHALRGYAAGNDDLVETVMINGEEVKLGNAIDFSNYEKFISYSDVIIDYVYRRGVMPLSLRNSERFWQPPYSAPALLASYLPGFDVLNAEGEIQPPGLPVSRIEANRIAASPMTLHGGASYFAQSFQWQIISGPEGHQGSIADEENITAQFSSDLAGDYVIALTVTNSKGSNSSEQAIRLNSQVKPEAEIDFISDIKPLLQNQLFNLRTCQSCHNPDVGIEGIPIHYDDNNTELYWDVRARVNFTAPTDSLLLQKPTRLQHGGGVRFDLTTELGLQSYSTLLSWILSGAPCGDDAVFCP
;
A
#
# COMPACT_ATOMS: atom_id res chain seq x y z
N THR A 1 6.41 0.68 27.49
CA THR A 1 7.32 1.24 26.47
C THR A 1 6.56 1.48 25.18
N SER A 2 6.85 2.58 24.49
CA SER A 2 6.16 3.00 23.27
C SER A 2 7.07 3.80 22.34
N ALA A 3 6.86 3.71 21.04
CA ALA A 3 7.61 4.41 20.01
C ALA A 3 6.76 4.56 18.74
N ASP A 4 6.99 5.62 17.97
CA ASP A 4 6.50 5.74 16.61
C ASP A 4 7.66 5.39 15.66
N LEU A 5 7.62 4.19 15.09
CA LEU A 5 8.70 3.65 14.24
C LEU A 5 8.42 3.84 12.74
N ASP A 6 7.18 4.17 12.36
CA ASP A 6 6.73 4.19 10.97
C ASP A 6 6.02 5.49 10.57
N GLY A 7 6.00 6.49 11.47
CA GLY A 7 5.35 7.79 11.25
C GLY A 7 3.83 7.71 11.25
N ARG A 8 3.24 6.60 11.71
CA ARG A 8 1.79 6.36 11.77
C ARG A 8 1.27 6.37 13.21
N GLY A 9 1.94 7.12 14.09
CA GLY A 9 1.56 7.28 15.48
C GLY A 9 2.26 6.31 16.42
N ILE A 10 2.21 6.68 17.70
CA ILE A 10 2.85 5.95 18.81
C ILE A 10 2.23 4.56 18.94
N LYS A 11 3.08 3.53 18.87
CA LYS A 11 2.73 2.13 19.16
C LYS A 11 3.21 1.78 20.55
N HIS A 12 2.37 1.10 21.32
CA HIS A 12 2.73 0.57 22.63
C HIS A 12 3.14 -0.90 22.51
N MET A 13 3.95 -1.41 23.44
CA MET A 13 4.11 -2.88 23.55
C MET A 13 2.73 -3.54 23.73
N PRO A 14 2.43 -4.65 23.03
CA PRO A 14 3.33 -5.44 22.18
C PRO A 14 3.34 -5.05 20.69
N SER A 15 2.54 -4.06 20.26
CA SER A 15 2.41 -3.66 18.84
C SER A 15 3.70 -3.19 18.19
N MET A 16 4.64 -2.63 18.96
CA MET A 16 5.97 -2.28 18.43
C MET A 16 6.73 -3.49 17.89
N CYS A 17 6.52 -4.69 18.45
CA CYS A 17 7.17 -5.91 17.99
C CYS A 17 6.72 -6.28 16.57
N LEU A 18 5.45 -6.04 16.24
CA LEU A 18 4.86 -6.38 14.95
C LEU A 18 5.48 -5.58 13.79
N SER A 19 6.06 -4.40 14.07
CA SER A 19 6.80 -3.63 13.06
C SER A 19 8.02 -4.37 12.52
N CYS A 20 8.64 -5.26 13.31
CA CYS A 20 9.83 -6.03 12.91
C CYS A 20 9.55 -7.52 12.71
N HIS A 21 8.58 -8.06 13.43
CA HIS A 21 8.19 -9.47 13.37
C HIS A 21 7.11 -9.74 12.32
N GLY A 22 6.54 -8.68 11.72
CA GLY A 22 5.43 -8.81 10.81
C GLY A 22 4.10 -9.07 11.54
N GLY A 23 3.02 -9.06 10.77
CA GLY A 23 1.65 -9.14 11.25
C GLY A 23 0.83 -7.90 10.93
N THR A 24 -0.37 -7.82 11.50
CA THR A 24 -1.38 -6.84 11.09
C THR A 24 -1.78 -5.99 12.27
N LEU A 25 -1.26 -4.76 12.27
CA LEU A 25 -1.70 -3.73 13.20
C LEU A 25 -3.12 -3.29 12.83
N LEU A 26 -4.05 -3.51 13.75
CA LEU A 26 -5.44 -3.12 13.62
C LEU A 26 -5.71 -1.96 14.60
N PRO A 27 -6.62 -1.05 14.24
CA PRO A 27 -6.95 0.09 15.06
C PRO A 27 -7.50 -0.34 16.43
N ILE A 28 -7.38 0.56 17.40
CA ILE A 28 -8.09 0.49 18.68
C ILE A 28 -9.59 0.67 18.39
N SER A 29 -10.45 -0.07 19.09
CA SER A 29 -11.90 0.04 18.93
C SER A 29 -12.43 1.42 19.34
N SER A 30 -13.67 1.72 18.97
CA SER A 30 -14.42 2.91 19.40
C SER A 30 -14.48 3.04 20.94
N GLN A 31 -14.33 1.93 21.67
CA GLN A 31 -14.32 1.86 23.14
C GLN A 31 -12.92 1.95 23.76
N GLY A 32 -11.86 2.14 22.95
CA GLY A 32 -10.49 2.21 23.44
C GLY A 32 -9.82 0.85 23.64
N GLU A 33 -10.37 -0.23 23.11
CA GLU A 33 -9.85 -1.59 23.31
C GLU A 33 -8.86 -2.00 22.21
N PHE A 34 -7.81 -2.72 22.62
CA PHE A 34 -6.83 -3.28 21.70
C PHE A 34 -7.42 -4.48 20.94
N ASN A 35 -7.24 -4.52 19.61
CA ASN A 35 -7.74 -5.61 18.79
C ASN A 35 -6.85 -6.87 18.93
N PRO A 36 -7.33 -7.98 19.53
CA PRO A 36 -6.52 -9.18 19.74
C PRO A 36 -6.04 -9.83 18.45
N LEU A 37 -6.70 -9.56 17.31
CA LEU A 37 -6.28 -10.07 16.00
C LEU A 37 -4.89 -9.57 15.60
N SER A 38 -4.46 -8.41 16.13
CA SER A 38 -3.08 -7.95 15.94
C SER A 38 -2.04 -8.84 16.60
N LEU A 39 -2.35 -9.50 17.71
CA LEU A 39 -1.41 -10.40 18.38
C LEU A 39 -1.29 -11.75 17.69
N VAL A 40 -2.42 -12.32 17.26
CA VAL A 40 -2.42 -13.65 16.61
C VAL A 40 -1.91 -13.60 15.17
N SER A 41 -1.81 -12.41 14.57
CA SER A 41 -1.21 -12.23 13.23
C SER A 41 0.31 -12.04 13.26
N ALA A 42 0.95 -12.05 14.44
CA ALA A 42 2.40 -11.95 14.57
C ALA A 42 3.11 -13.06 13.79
N LYS A 43 4.18 -12.71 13.09
CA LYS A 43 4.98 -13.64 12.29
C LYS A 43 6.41 -13.65 12.83
N PHE A 44 7.28 -14.46 12.26
CA PHE A 44 8.71 -14.38 12.52
C PHE A 44 9.42 -14.35 11.19
N ASN A 45 10.38 -13.44 11.03
CA ASN A 45 11.29 -13.47 9.89
C ASN A 45 12.36 -14.54 10.12
N GLN A 46 12.86 -15.13 9.04
CA GLN A 46 14.13 -15.82 9.11
C GLN A 46 15.25 -14.81 9.35
N LEU A 47 16.31 -15.29 10.00
CA LEU A 47 17.56 -14.58 10.12
C LEU A 47 18.32 -14.72 8.79
N GLU A 48 18.47 -13.60 8.09
CA GLU A 48 19.21 -13.47 6.83
C GLU A 48 20.71 -13.52 7.13
N VAL A 49 21.34 -14.69 6.94
CA VAL A 49 22.72 -14.95 7.38
C VAL A 49 23.72 -14.01 6.70
N ASP A 50 23.53 -13.75 5.41
CA ASP A 50 24.31 -12.84 4.58
C ASP A 50 24.14 -11.35 4.96
N SER A 51 23.13 -11.01 5.76
CA SER A 51 22.92 -9.65 6.25
C SER A 51 23.78 -9.31 7.48
N PHE A 52 24.26 -10.34 8.20
CA PHE A 52 25.00 -10.19 9.44
C PHE A 52 26.49 -9.87 9.21
N GLU A 53 27.08 -9.23 10.22
CA GLU A 53 28.52 -9.02 10.29
C GLU A 53 29.12 -10.04 11.25
N PHE A 54 30.10 -10.80 10.77
CA PHE A 54 30.81 -11.81 11.56
C PHE A 54 32.27 -11.44 11.74
N LEU A 55 32.89 -11.95 12.80
CA LEU A 55 34.35 -11.89 12.92
C LEU A 55 35.00 -12.90 11.96
N ASP A 56 36.22 -12.62 11.51
CA ASP A 56 36.97 -13.54 10.64
C ASP A 56 37.28 -14.89 11.32
N SER A 57 37.30 -14.94 12.66
CA SER A 57 37.57 -16.17 13.41
C SER A 57 37.04 -16.11 14.86
N GLY A 58 37.06 -17.26 15.54
CA GLY A 58 36.61 -17.40 16.92
C GLY A 58 35.09 -17.54 17.05
N GLN A 59 34.59 -17.45 18.29
CA GLN A 59 33.19 -17.80 18.61
C GLN A 59 32.14 -16.98 17.85
N PHE A 60 32.46 -15.76 17.40
CA PHE A 60 31.55 -14.90 16.64
C PHE A 60 31.82 -14.92 15.14
N SER A 61 32.58 -15.90 14.64
CA SER A 61 32.71 -16.14 13.22
C SER A 61 31.48 -16.83 12.65
N GLN A 62 31.23 -16.66 11.36
CA GLN A 62 30.09 -17.27 10.69
C GLN A 62 30.08 -18.79 10.90
N ALA A 63 31.22 -19.45 10.70
CA ALA A 63 31.35 -20.90 10.87
C ALA A 63 30.91 -21.41 12.25
N GLU A 64 31.15 -20.65 13.31
CA GLU A 64 30.75 -21.01 14.68
C GLU A 64 29.28 -20.67 14.98
N GLN A 65 28.72 -19.65 14.32
CA GLN A 65 27.35 -19.17 14.56
C GLN A 65 26.30 -19.87 13.68
N GLU A 66 26.69 -20.33 12.50
CA GLU A 66 25.80 -20.77 11.43
C GLU A 66 24.90 -21.95 11.83
N ALA A 67 25.42 -22.92 12.60
CA ALA A 67 24.62 -24.01 13.14
C ALA A 67 23.50 -23.52 14.08
N GLY A 68 23.78 -22.52 14.91
CA GLY A 68 22.79 -21.91 15.79
C GLY A 68 21.75 -21.10 15.02
N ILE A 69 22.19 -20.34 14.02
CA ILE A 69 21.29 -19.57 13.14
C ILE A 69 20.39 -20.51 12.34
N LYS A 70 20.94 -21.60 11.78
CA LYS A 70 20.19 -22.65 11.09
C LYS A 70 19.10 -23.22 11.99
N LEU A 71 19.41 -23.52 13.26
CA LEU A 71 18.41 -24.05 14.20
C LEU A 71 17.25 -23.07 14.43
N ILE A 72 17.53 -21.77 14.56
CA ILE A 72 16.49 -20.75 14.67
C ILE A 72 15.67 -20.67 13.38
N ASN A 73 16.33 -20.62 12.23
CA ASN A 73 15.66 -20.56 10.92
C ASN A 73 14.79 -21.79 10.65
N GLN A 74 15.20 -22.96 11.14
CA GLN A 74 14.43 -24.19 11.11
C GLN A 74 13.14 -24.07 11.94
N TRP A 75 13.21 -23.57 13.18
CA TRP A 75 12.01 -23.35 14.00
C TRP A 75 11.05 -22.33 13.38
N VAL A 76 11.59 -21.27 12.79
CA VAL A 76 10.78 -20.28 12.06
C VAL A 76 10.10 -20.95 10.85
N ARG A 77 10.82 -21.73 10.05
CA ARG A 77 10.26 -22.50 8.93
C ARG A 77 9.16 -23.46 9.39
N ASP A 78 9.37 -24.19 10.48
CA ASP A 78 8.38 -25.13 11.02
C ASP A 78 7.09 -24.42 11.45
N SER A 79 7.19 -23.17 11.95
CA SER A 79 6.02 -22.35 12.24
C SER A 79 5.22 -21.98 10.98
N TYR A 80 5.89 -21.80 9.84
CA TYR A 80 5.23 -21.54 8.56
C TYR A 80 4.48 -22.79 8.05
N GLN A 81 5.08 -23.97 8.18
CA GLN A 81 4.43 -25.25 7.87
C GLN A 81 3.21 -25.49 8.76
N GLN A 82 3.32 -25.18 10.06
CA GLN A 82 2.17 -25.24 10.95
C GLN A 82 1.06 -24.28 10.50
N MET A 83 1.41 -23.05 10.10
CA MET A 83 0.43 -22.06 9.62
C MET A 83 -0.36 -22.57 8.41
N GLU A 84 0.31 -23.18 7.42
CA GLU A 84 -0.35 -23.74 6.24
C GLU A 84 -1.34 -24.87 6.60
N ASN A 85 -0.99 -25.69 7.58
CA ASN A 85 -1.83 -26.81 8.02
C ASN A 85 -3.01 -26.38 8.92
N ASN A 86 -3.07 -25.12 9.36
CA ASN A 86 -4.20 -24.61 10.11
C ASN A 86 -5.43 -24.44 9.20
N ASP A 87 -6.61 -24.47 9.80
CA ASP A 87 -7.85 -24.11 9.09
C ASP A 87 -7.73 -22.67 8.56
N PRO A 88 -7.88 -22.42 7.24
CA PRO A 88 -7.84 -21.07 6.66
C PRO A 88 -8.87 -20.09 7.23
N LEU A 89 -9.90 -20.59 7.92
CA LEU A 89 -10.90 -19.80 8.64
C LEU A 89 -10.42 -19.32 10.03
N THR A 90 -9.26 -19.80 10.48
CA THR A 90 -8.70 -19.45 11.79
C THR A 90 -8.24 -17.99 11.77
N LYS A 91 -8.65 -17.24 12.79
CA LYS A 91 -8.19 -15.85 12.99
C LYS A 91 -6.66 -15.76 13.00
N GLY A 92 -6.11 -14.88 12.17
CA GLY A 92 -4.67 -14.70 12.01
C GLY A 92 -4.04 -15.61 10.95
N TYR A 93 -4.83 -16.45 10.26
CA TYR A 93 -4.33 -17.27 9.15
C TYR A 93 -3.74 -16.39 8.05
N TRP A 94 -2.63 -16.83 7.47
CA TRP A 94 -2.00 -16.18 6.33
C TRP A 94 -1.37 -17.23 5.41
N SER A 95 -1.21 -16.88 4.14
CA SER A 95 -0.61 -17.78 3.15
C SER A 95 0.91 -17.85 3.34
N SER A 96 1.41 -18.88 4.03
CA SER A 96 2.83 -19.04 4.33
C SER A 96 3.67 -19.66 3.22
N LEU A 97 3.05 -20.11 2.12
CA LEU A 97 3.69 -20.90 1.06
C LEU A 97 4.98 -20.28 0.50
N PHE A 98 4.97 -18.98 0.19
CA PHE A 98 6.15 -18.33 -0.38
C PHE A 98 7.27 -18.18 0.66
N ALA A 99 6.93 -17.85 1.91
CA ALA A 99 7.91 -17.84 3.00
C ALA A 99 8.52 -19.22 3.25
N GLN A 100 7.73 -20.30 3.09
CA GLN A 100 8.23 -21.67 3.16
C GLN A 100 9.18 -22.01 2.01
N GLU A 101 8.84 -21.64 0.77
CA GLU A 101 9.70 -21.86 -0.40
C GLU A 101 11.10 -21.26 -0.18
N LEU A 102 11.15 -19.98 0.22
CA LEU A 102 12.40 -19.28 0.51
C LEU A 102 13.17 -19.93 1.66
N ALA A 103 12.46 -20.25 2.74
CA ALA A 103 13.06 -20.87 3.91
C ALA A 103 13.73 -22.20 3.60
N ASN A 104 13.07 -23.02 2.79
CA ASN A 104 13.57 -24.33 2.38
C ASN A 104 14.78 -24.20 1.45
N GLN A 105 14.71 -23.32 0.44
CA GLN A 105 15.81 -23.12 -0.54
C GLN A 105 17.12 -22.70 0.13
N ARG A 106 17.05 -21.87 1.18
CA ARG A 106 18.21 -21.41 1.95
C ARG A 106 18.97 -22.53 2.66
N TYR A 107 18.36 -23.71 2.83
CA TYR A 107 18.98 -24.87 3.45
C TYR A 107 18.73 -26.16 2.64
N GLY A 108 18.69 -26.02 1.31
CA GLY A 108 18.55 -27.10 0.34
C GLY A 108 17.12 -27.24 -0.15
N ASP A 109 16.26 -27.83 0.67
CA ASP A 109 14.86 -28.11 0.33
C ASP A 109 14.00 -28.26 1.59
N VAL A 110 12.84 -28.91 1.45
CA VAL A 110 11.89 -29.17 2.55
C VAL A 110 12.49 -30.00 3.70
N ASP A 111 13.49 -30.84 3.40
CA ASP A 111 14.16 -31.67 4.40
C ASP A 111 15.22 -30.85 5.18
N PHE A 112 15.61 -29.68 4.67
CA PHE A 112 16.46 -28.69 5.35
C PHE A 112 17.84 -29.26 5.75
N LEU A 113 18.39 -30.09 4.85
CA LEU A 113 19.58 -30.91 5.11
C LEU A 113 20.89 -30.14 4.95
N GLU A 114 20.92 -29.04 4.19
CA GLU A 114 22.16 -28.31 3.98
C GLU A 114 22.69 -27.71 5.28
N THR A 115 23.95 -27.96 5.59
CA THR A 115 24.54 -27.52 6.86
C THR A 115 24.69 -26.01 6.90
N ASN A 116 25.00 -25.42 5.74
CA ASN A 116 25.29 -24.00 5.60
C ASN A 116 24.18 -23.30 4.82
N TYR A 117 24.05 -22.00 5.06
CA TYR A 117 23.14 -21.12 4.34
C TYR A 117 23.50 -21.06 2.86
N GLN A 118 22.50 -21.25 2.00
CA GLN A 118 22.60 -21.13 0.57
C GLN A 118 22.18 -19.71 0.18
N ALA A 119 23.15 -18.87 -0.18
CA ALA A 119 22.90 -17.52 -0.70
C ALA A 119 22.48 -17.55 -2.18
N GLU A 120 21.94 -16.42 -2.66
CA GLU A 120 21.62 -16.17 -4.08
C GLU A 120 20.69 -17.23 -4.70
N GLN A 121 19.74 -17.74 -3.90
CA GLN A 121 18.76 -18.71 -4.38
C GLN A 121 17.60 -17.98 -5.06
N VAL A 122 17.29 -18.39 -6.30
CA VAL A 122 16.19 -17.80 -7.08
C VAL A 122 14.95 -18.69 -6.99
N PRO A 123 13.86 -18.22 -6.36
CA PRO A 123 12.63 -18.99 -6.25
C PRO A 123 11.98 -19.18 -7.63
N SER A 124 11.14 -20.20 -7.74
CA SER A 124 10.52 -20.62 -9.01
C SER A 124 9.78 -19.47 -9.71
N GLY A 125 9.11 -18.62 -8.94
CA GLY A 125 8.40 -17.44 -9.43
C GLY A 125 9.30 -16.33 -10.00
N TRP A 126 10.61 -16.41 -9.82
CA TRP A 126 11.58 -15.40 -10.27
C TRP A 126 12.58 -15.91 -11.31
N GLN A 127 12.57 -17.21 -11.60
CA GLN A 127 13.43 -17.80 -12.62
C GLN A 127 13.11 -17.27 -14.03
N GLN A 128 14.12 -17.17 -14.90
CA GLN A 128 13.95 -16.68 -16.26
C GLN A 128 12.98 -17.56 -17.07
N ASN A 129 12.09 -16.93 -17.84
CA ASN A 129 11.27 -17.59 -18.86
C ASN A 129 11.13 -16.70 -20.10
N LEU A 130 10.33 -17.13 -21.09
CA LEU A 130 10.12 -16.40 -22.36
C LEU A 130 9.32 -15.10 -22.20
N SER A 131 8.50 -15.01 -21.16
CA SER A 131 7.62 -13.88 -20.88
C SER A 131 8.38 -12.78 -20.13
N ARG A 132 9.34 -13.14 -19.28
CA ARG A 132 10.11 -12.24 -18.41
C ARG A 132 11.26 -11.53 -19.14
N PRO A 133 11.58 -10.27 -18.77
CA PRO A 133 12.77 -9.60 -19.31
C PRO A 133 14.06 -10.35 -18.96
N GLU A 134 15.08 -10.22 -19.81
CA GLU A 134 16.40 -10.79 -19.56
C GLU A 134 17.02 -10.20 -18.29
N GLY A 135 17.58 -11.06 -17.45
CA GLY A 135 18.27 -10.65 -16.22
C GLY A 135 17.36 -10.52 -15.00
N VAL A 136 16.10 -10.98 -15.09
CA VAL A 136 15.14 -10.95 -13.97
C VAL A 136 15.67 -11.63 -12.69
N GLU A 137 16.51 -12.66 -12.84
CA GLU A 137 17.16 -13.34 -11.72
C GLU A 137 18.18 -12.43 -11.02
N ASN A 138 18.90 -11.58 -11.76
CA ASN A 138 19.79 -10.57 -11.20
C ASN A 138 19.02 -9.47 -10.47
N LEU A 139 17.87 -9.05 -11.01
CA LEU A 139 16.97 -8.14 -10.28
C LEU A 139 16.57 -8.77 -8.94
N TYR A 140 16.24 -10.07 -8.93
CA TYR A 140 15.88 -10.74 -7.70
C TYR A 140 17.03 -10.77 -6.69
N THR A 141 18.18 -11.35 -7.05
CA THR A 141 19.30 -11.58 -6.13
C THR A 141 19.99 -10.29 -5.69
N GLN A 142 20.01 -9.25 -6.52
CA GLN A 142 20.71 -8.00 -6.20
C GLN A 142 19.80 -6.92 -5.64
N VAL A 143 18.48 -7.04 -5.79
CA VAL A 143 17.52 -6.04 -5.31
C VAL A 143 16.45 -6.64 -4.43
N VAL A 144 15.61 -7.50 -5.02
CA VAL A 144 14.34 -7.87 -4.41
C VAL A 144 14.55 -8.71 -3.16
N GLU A 145 15.39 -9.74 -3.24
CA GLU A 145 15.78 -10.57 -2.09
C GLU A 145 16.38 -9.73 -0.95
N PRO A 146 17.52 -9.02 -1.14
CA PRO A 146 18.21 -8.34 -0.05
C PRO A 146 17.42 -7.17 0.54
N HIS A 147 16.54 -6.54 -0.25
CA HIS A 147 15.91 -5.28 0.16
C HIS A 147 14.40 -5.36 0.41
N CYS A 148 13.70 -6.36 -0.13
CA CYS A 148 12.23 -6.43 -0.06
C CYS A 148 11.73 -7.72 0.62
N ILE A 149 12.31 -8.86 0.27
CA ILE A 149 11.68 -10.18 0.49
C ILE A 149 11.50 -10.53 1.96
N SER A 150 12.44 -10.18 2.84
CA SER A 150 12.32 -10.48 4.27
C SER A 150 10.94 -10.07 4.82
N CYS A 151 10.48 -8.85 4.54
CA CYS A 151 9.16 -8.40 4.99
C CYS A 151 8.02 -8.81 4.04
N HIS A 152 8.27 -8.80 2.72
CA HIS A 152 7.23 -9.03 1.72
C HIS A 152 6.79 -10.49 1.66
N ALA A 153 7.69 -11.46 1.81
CA ALA A 153 7.33 -12.88 1.77
C ALA A 153 6.39 -13.32 2.91
N LEU A 154 6.38 -12.57 4.00
CA LEU A 154 5.44 -12.76 5.11
C LEU A 154 4.08 -12.09 4.88
N ARG A 155 3.83 -11.53 3.70
CA ARG A 155 2.55 -10.90 3.35
C ARG A 155 1.63 -11.88 2.61
N GLY A 156 0.36 -11.52 2.55
CA GLY A 156 -0.69 -12.31 1.89
C GLY A 156 -1.63 -13.01 2.87
N TYR A 157 -2.83 -13.32 2.39
CA TYR A 157 -3.93 -13.95 3.12
C TYR A 157 -4.60 -15.01 2.27
N ALA A 158 -5.42 -15.87 2.87
CA ALA A 158 -6.25 -16.82 2.12
C ALA A 158 -7.08 -16.08 1.06
N ALA A 159 -7.64 -14.92 1.40
CA ALA A 159 -8.44 -14.10 0.49
C ALA A 159 -7.76 -13.70 -0.80
N GLY A 160 -6.44 -13.57 -0.81
CA GLY A 160 -5.74 -13.19 -2.03
C GLY A 160 -5.57 -14.34 -3.04
N ASN A 161 -5.88 -15.58 -2.63
CA ASN A 161 -5.78 -16.79 -3.46
C ASN A 161 -7.14 -17.40 -3.80
N ASP A 162 -8.24 -16.84 -3.27
CA ASP A 162 -9.60 -17.33 -3.44
C ASP A 162 -10.02 -17.42 -4.92
N ASP A 163 -11.00 -18.27 -5.24
CA ASP A 163 -11.50 -18.44 -6.62
C ASP A 163 -12.36 -17.28 -7.11
N LEU A 164 -12.82 -16.41 -6.21
CA LEU A 164 -13.51 -15.16 -6.56
C LEU A 164 -12.54 -14.06 -7.01
N VAL A 165 -11.23 -14.23 -6.78
CA VAL A 165 -10.18 -13.33 -7.29
C VAL A 165 -10.00 -13.56 -8.79
N GLU A 166 -10.10 -12.48 -9.55
CA GLU A 166 -9.96 -12.49 -11.01
C GLU A 166 -8.48 -12.64 -11.38
N THR A 167 -8.19 -13.49 -12.38
CA THR A 167 -6.87 -13.55 -13.01
C THR A 167 -6.72 -12.37 -13.97
N VAL A 168 -5.51 -11.83 -14.04
CA VAL A 168 -5.15 -10.78 -14.98
C VAL A 168 -3.91 -11.18 -15.77
N MET A 169 -3.79 -10.67 -16.99
CA MET A 169 -2.61 -10.87 -17.80
C MET A 169 -1.55 -9.82 -17.43
N ILE A 170 -0.43 -10.25 -16.87
CA ILE A 170 0.72 -9.39 -16.61
C ILE A 170 1.91 -9.98 -17.33
N ASN A 171 2.52 -9.18 -18.21
CA ASN A 171 3.70 -9.58 -18.96
C ASN A 171 3.52 -10.90 -19.74
N GLY A 172 2.31 -11.20 -20.22
CA GLY A 172 2.00 -12.41 -20.97
C GLY A 172 1.63 -13.64 -20.14
N GLU A 173 1.62 -13.54 -18.81
CA GLU A 173 1.27 -14.62 -17.89
C GLU A 173 -0.05 -14.33 -17.16
N GLU A 174 -0.83 -15.37 -16.86
CA GLU A 174 -2.03 -15.28 -16.01
C GLU A 174 -1.62 -15.28 -14.53
N VAL A 175 -1.99 -14.22 -13.80
CA VAL A 175 -1.68 -14.09 -12.37
C VAL A 175 -2.89 -13.61 -11.56
N LYS A 176 -3.08 -14.21 -10.38
CA LYS A 176 -3.97 -13.68 -9.33
C LYS A 176 -3.22 -12.62 -8.52
N LEU A 177 -3.74 -11.40 -8.48
CA LEU A 177 -3.09 -10.27 -7.79
C LEU A 177 -3.52 -10.06 -6.34
N GLY A 178 -4.42 -10.88 -5.81
CA GLY A 178 -4.92 -10.73 -4.43
C GLY A 178 -3.81 -10.77 -3.37
N ASN A 179 -2.79 -11.62 -3.58
CA ASN A 179 -1.60 -11.70 -2.74
C ASN A 179 -0.34 -11.08 -3.35
N ALA A 180 -0.45 -10.29 -4.42
CA ALA A 180 0.74 -9.83 -5.17
C ALA A 180 1.78 -9.06 -4.32
N ILE A 181 1.39 -8.54 -3.16
CA ILE A 181 2.31 -7.83 -2.25
C ILE A 181 3.37 -8.77 -1.64
N ASP A 182 3.17 -10.09 -1.73
CA ASP A 182 4.15 -11.09 -1.31
C ASP A 182 5.39 -11.13 -2.23
N PHE A 183 5.27 -10.57 -3.43
CA PHE A 183 6.28 -10.63 -4.48
C PHE A 183 6.76 -12.04 -4.79
N SER A 184 5.87 -13.04 -4.71
CA SER A 184 6.23 -14.44 -4.92
C SER A 184 6.66 -14.77 -6.34
N ASN A 185 6.39 -13.87 -7.30
CA ASN A 185 6.87 -13.97 -8.67
C ASN A 185 7.07 -12.58 -9.29
N TYR A 186 7.77 -12.54 -10.42
CA TYR A 186 8.06 -11.31 -11.15
C TYR A 186 6.80 -10.53 -11.54
N GLU A 187 5.75 -11.22 -11.99
CA GLU A 187 4.53 -10.59 -12.48
C GLU A 187 3.74 -9.89 -11.37
N LYS A 188 3.67 -10.52 -10.19
CA LYS A 188 3.11 -9.93 -8.97
C LYS A 188 3.91 -8.68 -8.57
N PHE A 189 5.24 -8.77 -8.59
CA PHE A 189 6.12 -7.65 -8.28
C PHE A 189 5.92 -6.48 -9.25
N ILE A 190 6.01 -6.74 -10.55
CA ILE A 190 5.95 -5.68 -11.57
C ILE A 190 4.56 -5.06 -11.67
N SER A 191 3.51 -5.77 -11.24
CA SER A 191 2.17 -5.18 -11.12
C SER A 191 2.14 -3.95 -10.21
N TYR A 192 3.05 -3.85 -9.23
CA TYR A 192 3.16 -2.72 -8.30
C TYR A 192 4.08 -1.60 -8.78
N SER A 193 4.46 -1.55 -10.05
CA SER A 193 5.50 -0.63 -10.52
C SER A 193 5.25 0.83 -10.14
N ASP A 194 4.04 1.35 -10.37
CA ASP A 194 3.63 2.70 -9.96
C ASP A 194 3.81 2.94 -8.45
N VAL A 195 3.37 1.98 -7.63
CA VAL A 195 3.50 2.03 -6.16
C VAL A 195 4.97 1.94 -5.73
N ILE A 196 5.78 1.12 -6.39
CA ILE A 196 7.22 1.00 -6.11
C ILE A 196 7.91 2.32 -6.42
N ILE A 197 7.65 2.94 -7.58
CA ILE A 197 8.25 4.22 -7.94
C ILE A 197 7.83 5.30 -6.91
N ASP A 198 6.56 5.31 -6.50
CA ASP A 198 6.08 6.23 -5.47
C ASP A 198 6.74 5.99 -4.10
N TYR A 199 6.71 4.77 -3.55
CA TYR A 199 7.16 4.48 -2.18
C TYR A 199 8.68 4.45 -2.02
N VAL A 200 9.39 3.90 -3.00
CA VAL A 200 10.85 3.78 -2.95
C VAL A 200 11.48 5.10 -3.36
N TYR A 201 11.16 5.63 -4.55
CA TYR A 201 11.91 6.75 -5.14
C TYR A 201 11.35 8.12 -4.78
N ARG A 202 10.02 8.31 -4.83
CA ARG A 202 9.42 9.62 -4.53
C ARG A 202 9.35 9.89 -3.03
N ARG A 203 8.88 8.92 -2.24
CA ARG A 203 8.70 9.05 -0.79
C ARG A 203 9.97 8.76 0.00
N GLY A 204 10.81 7.81 -0.47
CA GLY A 204 11.95 7.33 0.32
C GLY A 204 11.54 6.61 1.62
N VAL A 205 10.36 5.98 1.65
CA VAL A 205 9.85 5.26 2.83
C VAL A 205 10.07 3.75 2.75
N MET A 206 10.68 3.30 1.65
CA MET A 206 11.08 1.91 1.44
C MET A 206 12.51 1.86 0.88
N PRO A 207 13.31 0.84 1.24
CA PRO A 207 13.02 -0.19 2.24
C PRO A 207 12.86 0.36 3.68
N LEU A 208 11.97 -0.22 4.48
CA LEU A 208 11.54 0.38 5.77
C LEU A 208 12.64 0.39 6.85
N SER A 209 13.52 -0.61 6.86
CA SER A 209 14.63 -0.70 7.82
C SER A 209 15.72 0.30 7.48
N LEU A 210 16.18 1.10 8.45
CA LEU A 210 17.22 2.12 8.23
C LEU A 210 18.49 1.52 7.61
N ARG A 211 19.04 0.45 8.18
CA ARG A 211 20.26 -0.20 7.65
C ARG A 211 20.06 -0.71 6.22
N ASN A 212 18.86 -1.21 5.94
CA ASN A 212 18.52 -1.71 4.62
C ASN A 212 18.37 -0.56 3.60
N SER A 213 17.71 0.52 4.00
CA SER A 213 17.58 1.76 3.21
C SER A 213 18.95 2.37 2.91
N GLU A 214 19.84 2.44 3.90
CA GLU A 214 21.21 2.95 3.72
C GLU A 214 22.01 2.13 2.72
N ARG A 215 21.90 0.78 2.77
CA ARG A 215 22.54 -0.11 1.81
C ARG A 215 21.93 0.01 0.40
N PHE A 216 20.61 0.04 0.30
CA PHE A 216 19.90 0.18 -0.98
C PHE A 216 20.28 1.51 -1.66
N TRP A 217 20.23 2.62 -0.92
CA TRP A 217 20.59 3.95 -1.41
C TRP A 217 22.10 4.26 -1.32
N GLN A 218 22.97 3.26 -1.20
CA GLN A 218 24.41 3.52 -1.11
C GLN A 218 24.97 3.93 -2.49
N PRO A 219 25.74 5.04 -2.60
CA PRO A 219 26.47 5.36 -3.83
C PRO A 219 27.38 4.20 -4.28
N PRO A 220 27.42 3.86 -5.58
CA PRO A 220 26.95 4.64 -6.72
C PRO A 220 25.49 4.36 -7.14
N TYR A 221 24.60 4.04 -6.19
CA TYR A 221 23.16 3.81 -6.42
C TYR A 221 22.87 2.65 -7.37
N SER A 222 23.69 1.60 -7.35
CA SER A 222 23.56 0.45 -8.26
C SER A 222 22.25 -0.32 -8.07
N ALA A 223 21.85 -0.59 -6.83
CA ALA A 223 20.59 -1.30 -6.55
C ALA A 223 19.34 -0.53 -7.02
N PRO A 224 19.17 0.77 -6.72
CA PRO A 224 18.05 1.54 -7.25
C PRO A 224 18.17 1.74 -8.77
N ALA A 225 19.35 1.89 -9.35
CA ALA A 225 19.48 1.95 -10.80
C ALA A 225 19.03 0.63 -11.47
N LEU A 226 19.40 -0.52 -10.90
CA LEU A 226 18.98 -1.83 -11.38
C LEU A 226 17.47 -2.02 -11.20
N LEU A 227 16.88 -1.61 -10.08
CA LEU A 227 15.43 -1.67 -9.91
C LEU A 227 14.70 -0.79 -10.93
N ALA A 228 15.13 0.46 -11.09
CA ALA A 228 14.51 1.42 -11.98
C ALA A 228 14.47 0.94 -13.44
N SER A 229 15.47 0.18 -13.89
CA SER A 229 15.52 -0.32 -15.28
C SER A 229 14.45 -1.34 -15.62
N TYR A 230 13.81 -1.97 -14.62
CA TYR A 230 12.70 -2.90 -14.83
C TYR A 230 11.33 -2.24 -14.68
N LEU A 231 11.22 -1.10 -14.01
CA LEU A 231 9.94 -0.46 -13.69
C LEU A 231 9.39 0.30 -14.93
N PRO A 232 8.24 -0.13 -15.51
CA PRO A 232 7.63 0.57 -16.62
C PRO A 232 7.21 1.99 -16.21
N GLY A 233 7.47 2.96 -17.08
CA GLY A 233 7.11 4.37 -16.86
C GLY A 233 7.97 5.09 -15.82
N PHE A 234 9.14 4.53 -15.47
CA PHE A 234 10.06 5.19 -14.55
C PHE A 234 10.55 6.55 -15.07
N ASP A 235 10.47 7.57 -14.22
CA ASP A 235 10.69 8.99 -14.54
C ASP A 235 11.44 9.75 -13.43
N VAL A 236 11.91 9.08 -12.39
CA VAL A 236 12.56 9.73 -11.24
C VAL A 236 14.07 9.86 -11.45
N LEU A 237 14.43 10.75 -12.38
CA LEU A 237 15.81 11.01 -12.82
C LEU A 237 16.23 12.47 -12.55
N ASN A 238 17.52 12.69 -12.30
CA ASN A 238 18.11 14.02 -12.21
C ASN A 238 18.39 14.62 -13.61
N ALA A 239 18.93 15.84 -13.66
CA ALA A 239 19.21 16.53 -14.92
C ALA A 239 20.27 15.82 -15.78
N GLU A 240 21.12 15.02 -15.16
CA GLU A 240 22.17 14.21 -15.78
C GLU A 240 21.66 12.85 -16.27
N GLY A 241 20.39 12.50 -16.01
CA GLY A 241 19.79 11.22 -16.37
C GLY A 241 20.12 10.06 -15.42
N GLU A 242 20.66 10.37 -14.23
CA GLU A 242 20.93 9.39 -13.16
C GLU A 242 19.74 9.30 -12.20
N ILE A 243 19.71 8.27 -11.36
CA ILE A 243 18.66 8.11 -10.35
C ILE A 243 18.63 9.31 -9.41
N GLN A 244 17.46 9.93 -9.28
CA GLN A 244 17.23 11.00 -8.31
C GLN A 244 16.86 10.39 -6.94
N PRO A 245 17.72 10.51 -5.91
CA PRO A 245 17.37 10.04 -4.58
C PRO A 245 16.24 10.88 -3.96
N PRO A 246 15.46 10.31 -3.02
CA PRO A 246 14.37 11.01 -2.35
C PRO A 246 14.79 12.31 -1.65
N GLY A 247 13.86 13.26 -1.53
CA GLY A 247 14.03 14.49 -0.75
C GLY A 247 13.74 15.79 -1.52
N LEU A 248 13.57 15.73 -2.84
CA LEU A 248 12.95 16.82 -3.59
C LEU A 248 11.46 16.90 -3.24
N PRO A 249 10.86 18.10 -3.19
CA PRO A 249 9.43 18.21 -2.94
C PRO A 249 8.67 17.61 -4.13
N VAL A 250 7.59 16.89 -3.84
CA VAL A 250 6.73 16.25 -4.86
C VAL A 250 5.29 16.64 -4.58
N SER A 251 4.67 17.35 -5.51
CA SER A 251 3.26 17.73 -5.46
C SER A 251 2.39 16.54 -5.82
N ARG A 252 1.33 16.26 -5.06
CA ARG A 252 0.40 15.14 -5.34
C ARG A 252 -1.07 15.55 -5.19
N ILE A 253 -1.66 15.94 -6.31
CA ILE A 253 -3.10 16.25 -6.40
C ILE A 253 -3.80 15.59 -7.62
N GLU A 254 -3.11 14.71 -8.34
CA GLU A 254 -3.41 14.35 -9.73
C GLU A 254 -4.73 13.62 -10.00
N ALA A 255 -5.38 13.03 -8.99
CA ALA A 255 -6.62 12.31 -9.21
C ALA A 255 -7.74 13.29 -9.60
N ASN A 256 -8.21 13.27 -10.85
CA ASN A 256 -9.32 14.11 -11.30
C ASN A 256 -10.54 13.99 -10.37
N ARG A 257 -11.35 15.05 -10.28
CA ARG A 257 -12.49 15.10 -9.35
C ARG A 257 -13.75 15.66 -10.00
N ILE A 258 -14.89 15.14 -9.55
CA ILE A 258 -16.20 15.77 -9.73
C ILE A 258 -16.67 16.25 -8.37
N ALA A 259 -17.02 17.53 -8.24
CA ALA A 259 -17.45 18.09 -6.96
C ALA A 259 -18.45 19.24 -7.15
N ALA A 260 -19.13 19.61 -6.07
CA ALA A 260 -19.88 20.86 -6.01
C ALA A 260 -18.96 22.02 -5.58
N SER A 261 -19.40 23.25 -5.82
CA SER A 261 -18.76 24.46 -5.30
C SER A 261 -19.43 24.87 -3.97
N PRO A 262 -18.68 25.23 -2.91
CA PRO A 262 -17.22 25.19 -2.83
C PRO A 262 -16.71 23.76 -2.52
N MET A 263 -15.43 23.51 -2.81
CA MET A 263 -14.76 22.23 -2.50
C MET A 263 -13.38 22.43 -1.86
N THR A 264 -12.99 21.48 -1.02
CA THR A 264 -11.69 21.48 -0.35
C THR A 264 -10.60 20.92 -1.28
N LEU A 265 -9.51 21.67 -1.38
CA LEU A 265 -8.24 21.26 -1.97
C LEU A 265 -7.31 20.82 -0.83
N HIS A 266 -6.58 19.71 -1.01
CA HIS A 266 -5.76 19.15 0.06
C HIS A 266 -4.43 18.62 -0.46
N GLY A 267 -3.33 19.24 -0.02
CA GLY A 267 -1.97 18.97 -0.45
C GLY A 267 -1.20 18.02 0.46
N GLY A 268 -1.82 17.50 1.52
CA GLY A 268 -1.13 16.63 2.50
C GLY A 268 -0.66 15.27 1.98
N ALA A 269 -1.01 14.90 0.75
CA ALA A 269 -0.43 13.74 0.06
C ALA A 269 0.92 14.05 -0.62
N SER A 270 1.31 15.32 -0.70
CA SER A 270 2.60 15.78 -1.24
C SER A 270 3.75 15.41 -0.29
N TYR A 271 4.93 15.14 -0.85
CA TYR A 271 6.11 14.73 -0.09
C TYR A 271 7.15 15.83 0.00
N PHE A 272 7.89 15.83 1.11
CA PHE A 272 8.98 16.77 1.39
C PHE A 272 8.59 18.25 1.22
N ALA A 273 7.29 18.58 1.23
CA ALA A 273 6.77 19.92 1.05
C ALA A 273 6.92 20.74 2.35
N GLN A 274 7.45 21.95 2.22
CA GLN A 274 7.55 22.92 3.33
C GLN A 274 6.67 24.14 3.11
N SER A 275 6.28 24.42 1.86
CA SER A 275 5.30 25.44 1.49
C SER A 275 4.43 24.97 0.34
N PHE A 276 3.25 25.58 0.21
CA PHE A 276 2.22 25.26 -0.77
C PHE A 276 1.83 26.54 -1.52
N GLN A 277 1.44 26.39 -2.77
CA GLN A 277 0.81 27.45 -3.56
C GLN A 277 -0.21 26.81 -4.49
N TRP A 278 -1.48 27.10 -4.26
CA TRP A 278 -2.59 26.71 -5.12
C TRP A 278 -2.88 27.79 -6.16
N GLN A 279 -3.23 27.39 -7.38
CA GLN A 279 -3.55 28.30 -8.47
C GLN A 279 -4.64 27.73 -9.37
N ILE A 280 -5.54 28.61 -9.84
CA ILE A 280 -6.47 28.28 -10.93
C ILE A 280 -5.72 28.52 -12.24
N ILE A 281 -5.48 27.46 -13.01
CA ILE A 281 -4.79 27.52 -14.31
C ILE A 281 -5.78 27.86 -15.43
N SER A 282 -6.96 27.24 -15.39
CA SER A 282 -8.04 27.53 -16.34
C SER A 282 -9.42 27.18 -15.78
N GLY A 283 -10.45 27.72 -16.41
CA GLY A 283 -11.86 27.49 -16.09
C GLY A 283 -12.78 27.97 -17.23
N PRO A 284 -14.11 27.78 -17.10
CA PRO A 284 -15.09 28.24 -18.09
C PRO A 284 -15.04 29.75 -18.33
N GLU A 285 -15.29 30.20 -19.56
CA GLU A 285 -15.26 31.63 -19.89
C GLU A 285 -16.20 32.44 -18.99
N GLY A 286 -15.68 33.50 -18.36
CA GLY A 286 -16.44 34.40 -17.48
C GLY A 286 -16.57 33.94 -16.02
N HIS A 287 -15.95 32.82 -15.62
CA HIS A 287 -16.00 32.33 -14.24
C HIS A 287 -15.46 33.33 -13.22
N GLN A 288 -16.02 33.34 -12.01
CA GLN A 288 -15.53 34.09 -10.84
C GLN A 288 -14.90 33.13 -9.82
N GLY A 289 -13.93 32.33 -10.29
CA GLY A 289 -13.26 31.33 -9.48
C GLY A 289 -12.25 31.95 -8.52
N SER A 290 -12.20 31.46 -7.27
CA SER A 290 -11.22 31.88 -6.27
C SER A 290 -10.76 30.72 -5.39
N ILE A 291 -9.54 30.83 -4.87
CA ILE A 291 -8.98 29.89 -3.89
C ILE A 291 -8.71 30.67 -2.60
N ALA A 292 -9.39 30.31 -1.52
CA ALA A 292 -9.06 30.79 -0.19
C ALA A 292 -7.95 29.91 0.42
N ASP A 293 -7.10 30.51 1.25
CA ASP A 293 -5.98 29.82 1.92
C ASP A 293 -5.00 29.15 0.94
N GLU A 294 -4.73 29.80 -0.20
CA GLU A 294 -3.93 29.25 -1.30
C GLU A 294 -2.46 28.91 -0.96
N GLU A 295 -1.92 29.41 0.15
CA GLU A 295 -0.56 29.09 0.62
C GLU A 295 -0.53 27.95 1.66
N ASN A 296 -1.70 27.42 2.05
CA ASN A 296 -1.83 26.38 3.07
C ASN A 296 -1.91 24.97 2.47
N ILE A 297 -1.64 23.98 3.31
CA ILE A 297 -1.82 22.55 2.99
C ILE A 297 -3.28 22.22 2.61
N THR A 298 -4.23 22.93 3.20
CA THR A 298 -5.66 22.83 2.92
C THR A 298 -6.12 24.19 2.42
N ALA A 299 -6.80 24.22 1.28
CA ALA A 299 -7.34 25.42 0.65
C ALA A 299 -8.79 25.19 0.22
N GLN A 300 -9.55 26.25 -0.03
CA GLN A 300 -10.94 26.16 -0.46
C GLN A 300 -11.09 26.75 -1.87
N PHE A 301 -11.45 25.92 -2.84
CA PHE A 301 -11.80 26.37 -4.18
C PHE A 301 -13.30 26.65 -4.27
N SER A 302 -13.66 27.79 -4.85
CA SER A 302 -15.03 28.16 -5.15
C SER A 302 -15.12 28.80 -6.53
N SER A 303 -16.23 28.55 -7.21
CA SER A 303 -16.60 29.26 -8.44
C SER A 303 -18.13 29.32 -8.57
N ASP A 304 -18.63 30.32 -9.28
CA ASP A 304 -20.05 30.53 -9.56
C ASP A 304 -20.54 29.78 -10.81
N LEU A 305 -19.62 29.36 -11.68
CA LEU A 305 -19.93 28.61 -12.89
C LEU A 305 -19.52 27.14 -12.77
N ALA A 306 -20.49 26.26 -13.03
CA ALA A 306 -20.23 24.84 -13.27
C ALA A 306 -19.43 24.65 -14.58
N GLY A 307 -18.62 23.61 -14.63
CA GLY A 307 -17.75 23.31 -15.78
C GLY A 307 -16.40 22.74 -15.35
N ASP A 308 -15.52 22.54 -16.34
CA ASP A 308 -14.20 21.98 -16.12
C ASP A 308 -13.19 23.09 -15.76
N TYR A 309 -12.38 22.83 -14.73
CA TYR A 309 -11.29 23.67 -14.24
C TYR A 309 -10.00 22.86 -14.18
N VAL A 310 -8.88 23.55 -14.30
CA VAL A 310 -7.55 22.99 -14.00
C VAL A 310 -6.97 23.76 -12.83
N ILE A 311 -6.68 23.04 -11.75
CA ILE A 311 -6.05 23.58 -10.56
C ILE A 311 -4.62 23.04 -10.46
N ALA A 312 -3.66 23.90 -10.17
CA ALA A 312 -2.29 23.51 -9.88
C ALA A 312 -2.01 23.62 -8.38
N LEU A 313 -1.19 22.69 -7.88
CA LEU A 313 -0.47 22.82 -6.61
C LEU A 313 1.02 22.83 -6.89
N THR A 314 1.69 23.91 -6.50
CA THR A 314 3.15 23.95 -6.39
C THR A 314 3.56 23.74 -4.95
N VAL A 315 4.48 22.82 -4.70
CA VAL A 315 5.13 22.63 -3.40
C VAL A 315 6.60 22.94 -3.48
N THR A 316 7.17 23.50 -2.42
CA THR A 316 8.60 23.81 -2.38
C THR A 316 9.24 23.42 -1.05
N ASN A 317 10.55 23.21 -1.09
CA ASN A 317 11.41 23.08 0.08
C ASN A 317 12.80 23.67 -0.23
N SER A 318 13.75 23.53 0.70
CA SER A 318 15.11 24.06 0.53
C SER A 318 15.89 23.50 -0.66
N LYS A 319 15.45 22.38 -1.27
CA LYS A 319 16.11 21.72 -2.41
C LYS A 319 15.47 22.05 -3.76
N GLY A 320 14.26 22.61 -3.81
CA GLY A 320 13.62 22.97 -5.07
C GLY A 320 12.10 23.15 -4.98
N SER A 321 11.44 23.00 -6.12
CA SER A 321 9.99 23.05 -6.27
C SER A 321 9.49 21.98 -7.23
N ASN A 322 8.23 21.59 -7.07
CA ASN A 322 7.52 20.70 -8.00
C ASN A 322 6.07 21.14 -8.09
N SER A 323 5.47 21.02 -9.27
CA SER A 323 4.07 21.35 -9.52
C SER A 323 3.36 20.18 -10.18
N SER A 324 2.10 19.98 -9.81
CA SER A 324 1.19 19.03 -10.43
C SER A 324 -0.16 19.69 -10.63
N GLU A 325 -0.89 19.26 -11.66
CA GLU A 325 -2.21 19.76 -12.00
C GLU A 325 -3.28 18.70 -11.79
N GLN A 326 -4.50 19.15 -11.51
CA GLN A 326 -5.69 18.32 -11.35
C GLN A 326 -6.83 18.92 -12.17
N ALA A 327 -7.51 18.07 -12.94
CA ALA A 327 -8.77 18.46 -13.57
C ALA A 327 -9.93 18.31 -12.58
N ILE A 328 -10.74 19.35 -12.47
CA ILE A 328 -11.92 19.41 -11.60
C ILE A 328 -13.14 19.74 -12.44
N ARG A 329 -14.15 18.87 -12.42
CA ARG A 329 -15.47 19.16 -12.98
C ARG A 329 -16.41 19.62 -11.89
N LEU A 330 -16.66 20.93 -11.83
CA LEU A 330 -17.70 21.46 -10.96
C LEU A 330 -19.08 21.14 -11.51
N ASN A 331 -19.91 20.48 -10.71
CA ASN A 331 -21.26 20.07 -11.07
C ASN A 331 -22.24 20.40 -9.94
N SER A 332 -23.21 21.27 -10.23
CA SER A 332 -24.24 21.69 -9.27
C SER A 332 -25.27 20.60 -8.91
N GLN A 333 -25.28 19.48 -9.63
CA GLN A 333 -26.13 18.33 -9.32
C GLN A 333 -25.48 17.37 -8.32
N VAL A 334 -24.20 17.56 -8.00
CA VAL A 334 -23.50 16.79 -6.96
C VAL A 334 -23.72 17.49 -5.62
N LYS A 335 -23.85 16.70 -4.55
CA LYS A 335 -24.00 17.25 -3.20
C LYS A 335 -22.74 18.02 -2.77
N PRO A 336 -22.87 19.16 -2.08
CA PRO A 336 -21.77 19.81 -1.38
C PRO A 336 -21.04 18.87 -0.41
N GLU A 337 -19.72 19.03 -0.25
CA GLU A 337 -18.91 18.14 0.61
C GLU A 337 -19.42 18.10 2.06
N ALA A 338 -19.95 19.23 2.55
CA ALA A 338 -20.52 19.37 3.90
C ALA A 338 -21.85 18.62 4.10
N GLU A 339 -22.49 18.17 3.03
CA GLU A 339 -23.77 17.45 3.04
C GLU A 339 -23.62 15.95 2.76
N ILE A 340 -22.38 15.47 2.54
CA ILE A 340 -22.10 14.05 2.30
C ILE A 340 -21.80 13.39 3.63
N ASP A 341 -22.56 12.34 3.96
CA ASP A 341 -22.39 11.57 5.19
C ASP A 341 -22.28 10.06 4.94
N PHE A 342 -21.86 9.31 5.96
CA PHE A 342 -21.65 7.88 5.82
C PHE A 342 -22.95 7.11 5.55
N ILE A 343 -24.03 7.41 6.27
CA ILE A 343 -25.30 6.69 6.19
C ILE A 343 -26.00 6.90 4.86
N SER A 344 -26.07 8.16 4.41
CA SER A 344 -26.85 8.57 3.25
C SER A 344 -26.14 8.30 1.93
N ASP A 345 -24.80 8.39 1.91
CA ASP A 345 -24.04 8.42 0.65
C ASP A 345 -22.99 7.31 0.56
N ILE A 346 -22.20 7.08 1.61
CA ILE A 346 -21.07 6.13 1.54
C ILE A 346 -21.49 4.69 1.73
N LYS A 347 -22.34 4.41 2.73
CA LYS A 347 -22.84 3.06 3.01
C LYS A 347 -23.59 2.49 1.79
N PRO A 348 -24.53 3.20 1.14
CA PRO A 348 -25.18 2.70 -0.08
C PRO A 348 -24.20 2.48 -1.23
N LEU A 349 -23.18 3.33 -1.38
CA LEU A 349 -22.13 3.15 -2.37
C LEU A 349 -21.35 1.86 -2.13
N LEU A 350 -21.02 1.52 -0.88
CA LEU A 350 -20.27 0.30 -0.55
C LEU A 350 -21.15 -0.97 -0.63
N GLN A 351 -22.44 -0.88 -0.32
CA GLN A 351 -23.34 -2.04 -0.26
C GLN A 351 -24.05 -2.34 -1.58
N ASN A 352 -24.55 -1.29 -2.26
CA ASN A 352 -25.55 -1.44 -3.32
C ASN A 352 -25.03 -1.06 -4.71
N GLN A 353 -23.99 -0.22 -4.81
CA GLN A 353 -23.48 0.21 -6.10
C GLN A 353 -22.81 -0.96 -6.84
N LEU A 354 -23.27 -1.20 -8.07
CA LEU A 354 -22.68 -2.21 -8.94
C LEU A 354 -21.48 -1.62 -9.69
N PHE A 355 -20.37 -2.34 -9.61
CA PHE A 355 -19.14 -2.13 -10.35
C PHE A 355 -18.83 -3.40 -11.14
N ASN A 356 -19.11 -3.38 -12.44
CA ASN A 356 -19.00 -4.57 -13.31
C ASN A 356 -19.80 -5.77 -12.74
N LEU A 357 -21.09 -5.54 -12.46
CA LEU A 357 -22.06 -6.52 -11.94
C LEU A 357 -21.82 -7.03 -10.50
N ARG A 358 -20.84 -6.47 -9.77
CA ARG A 358 -20.59 -6.82 -8.36
C ARG A 358 -20.64 -5.58 -7.46
N THR A 359 -21.16 -5.73 -6.25
CA THR A 359 -21.06 -4.69 -5.21
C THR A 359 -19.83 -4.94 -4.33
N CYS A 360 -19.37 -3.95 -3.56
CA CYS A 360 -18.28 -4.23 -2.62
C CYS A 360 -18.69 -5.27 -1.57
N GLN A 361 -19.91 -5.18 -1.03
CA GLN A 361 -20.48 -6.16 -0.08
C GLN A 361 -20.52 -7.59 -0.64
N SER A 362 -20.70 -7.78 -1.95
CA SER A 362 -20.74 -9.13 -2.53
C SER A 362 -19.46 -9.94 -2.28
N CYS A 363 -18.31 -9.28 -2.13
CA CYS A 363 -17.06 -9.91 -1.70
C CYS A 363 -16.75 -9.64 -0.22
N HIS A 364 -17.17 -8.50 0.33
CA HIS A 364 -16.92 -8.07 1.71
C HIS A 364 -18.12 -8.35 2.62
N ASN A 365 -18.41 -9.63 2.86
CA ASN A 365 -19.47 -10.08 3.76
C ASN A 365 -18.99 -11.23 4.65
N PRO A 366 -19.65 -11.50 5.79
CA PRO A 366 -19.23 -12.56 6.70
C PRO A 366 -19.41 -13.98 6.14
N ASP A 367 -20.29 -14.16 5.15
CA ASP A 367 -20.69 -15.49 4.65
C ASP A 367 -19.71 -16.08 3.62
N VAL A 368 -18.94 -15.24 2.90
CA VAL A 368 -17.84 -15.74 2.05
C VAL A 368 -16.80 -16.47 2.90
N GLY A 369 -16.70 -16.13 4.19
CA GLY A 369 -15.93 -16.88 5.18
C GLY A 369 -14.42 -16.82 4.95
N ILE A 370 -13.88 -15.74 4.38
CA ILE A 370 -12.45 -15.72 4.03
C ILE A 370 -11.67 -14.87 5.04
N GLU A 371 -10.75 -15.50 5.77
CA GLU A 371 -9.81 -14.78 6.65
C GLU A 371 -8.92 -13.83 5.81
N GLY A 372 -8.82 -12.59 6.26
CA GLY A 372 -8.04 -11.54 5.60
C GLY A 372 -8.87 -10.47 4.88
N ILE A 373 -10.19 -10.62 4.80
CA ILE A 373 -11.07 -9.52 4.41
C ILE A 373 -11.06 -8.45 5.51
N PRO A 374 -10.62 -7.21 5.23
CA PRO A 374 -10.35 -6.24 6.29
C PRO A 374 -11.62 -5.61 6.86
N ILE A 375 -12.76 -5.72 6.17
CA ILE A 375 -14.02 -5.07 6.54
C ILE A 375 -15.19 -5.81 5.89
N HIS A 376 -16.28 -5.99 6.63
CA HIS A 376 -17.54 -6.51 6.10
C HIS A 376 -18.57 -5.38 6.02
N TYR A 377 -19.09 -5.11 4.83
CA TYR A 377 -20.09 -4.07 4.57
C TYR A 377 -21.50 -4.60 4.83
N ASP A 378 -21.75 -5.13 6.03
CA ASP A 378 -23.00 -5.79 6.40
C ASP A 378 -23.79 -4.98 7.44
N ASP A 379 -25.11 -5.02 7.35
CA ASP A 379 -25.99 -4.31 8.29
C ASP A 379 -25.96 -4.90 9.70
N ASN A 380 -25.52 -6.15 9.87
CA ASN A 380 -25.32 -6.75 11.19
C ASN A 380 -23.99 -6.32 11.83
N ASN A 381 -23.09 -5.63 11.10
CA ASN A 381 -21.87 -5.06 11.67
C ASN A 381 -22.19 -3.73 12.36
N THR A 382 -22.45 -3.75 13.66
CA THR A 382 -22.76 -2.52 14.42
C THR A 382 -21.60 -1.51 14.46
N GLU A 383 -20.36 -1.94 14.20
CA GLU A 383 -19.18 -1.07 14.12
C GLU A 383 -18.85 -0.62 12.68
N LEU A 384 -19.76 -0.84 11.72
CA LEU A 384 -19.50 -0.63 10.29
C LEU A 384 -18.91 0.76 9.97
N TYR A 385 -19.46 1.84 10.52
CA TYR A 385 -18.93 3.19 10.31
C TYR A 385 -17.48 3.32 10.79
N TRP A 386 -17.20 2.88 12.03
CA TRP A 386 -15.87 2.96 12.62
C TRP A 386 -14.87 2.11 11.86
N ASP A 387 -15.31 0.94 11.39
CA ASP A 387 -14.54 0.11 10.52
C ASP A 387 -14.19 0.85 9.23
N VAL A 388 -15.17 1.37 8.48
CA VAL A 388 -14.90 2.12 7.24
C VAL A 388 -13.95 3.29 7.52
N ARG A 389 -14.25 4.10 8.55
CA ARG A 389 -13.46 5.28 8.93
C ARG A 389 -12.01 4.95 9.29
N ALA A 390 -11.73 3.80 9.89
CA ALA A 390 -10.37 3.40 10.22
C ALA A 390 -9.47 3.13 8.98
N ARG A 391 -10.03 3.12 7.77
CA ARG A 391 -9.29 2.96 6.51
C ARG A 391 -9.05 4.32 5.82
N VAL A 392 -9.40 5.42 6.49
CA VAL A 392 -9.22 6.80 6.06
C VAL A 392 -7.91 7.36 6.63
N ASN A 393 -7.17 8.07 5.78
CA ASN A 393 -6.00 8.86 6.18
C ASN A 393 -6.36 10.35 6.09
N PHE A 394 -6.67 10.98 7.22
CA PHE A 394 -7.05 12.40 7.23
C PHE A 394 -5.89 13.37 6.95
N THR A 395 -4.64 12.95 7.17
CA THR A 395 -3.46 13.76 6.87
C THR A 395 -3.13 13.74 5.37
N ALA A 396 -3.39 12.62 4.70
CA ALA A 396 -3.25 12.47 3.26
C ALA A 396 -4.48 11.74 2.69
N PRO A 397 -5.59 12.47 2.45
CA PRO A 397 -6.87 11.89 2.04
C PRO A 397 -6.78 10.91 0.87
N THR A 398 -6.04 11.25 -0.19
CA THR A 398 -5.85 10.40 -1.38
C THR A 398 -5.02 9.14 -1.11
N ASP A 399 -4.30 9.08 0.02
CA ASP A 399 -3.60 7.88 0.46
C ASP A 399 -4.49 6.94 1.32
N SER A 400 -5.78 7.26 1.49
CA SER A 400 -6.74 6.38 2.16
C SER A 400 -6.88 5.04 1.44
N LEU A 401 -6.88 3.94 2.19
CA LEU A 401 -6.98 2.60 1.60
C LEU A 401 -8.30 2.40 0.84
N LEU A 402 -9.38 3.06 1.29
CA LEU A 402 -10.68 3.08 0.62
C LEU A 402 -10.66 3.72 -0.77
N LEU A 403 -9.70 4.61 -1.04
CA LEU A 403 -9.53 5.23 -2.35
C LEU A 403 -8.51 4.44 -3.19
N GLN A 404 -7.41 4.02 -2.58
CA GLN A 404 -6.33 3.37 -3.32
C GLN A 404 -6.62 1.93 -3.73
N LYS A 405 -7.30 1.12 -2.90
CA LYS A 405 -7.52 -0.30 -3.24
C LYS A 405 -8.49 -0.46 -4.41
N PRO A 406 -9.66 0.19 -4.44
CA PRO A 406 -10.63 -0.04 -5.51
C PRO A 406 -10.23 0.52 -6.88
N THR A 407 -9.20 1.36 -6.97
CA THR A 407 -8.73 1.97 -8.24
C THR A 407 -7.66 1.15 -8.96
N ARG A 408 -7.26 -0.02 -8.43
CA ARG A 408 -6.14 -0.81 -8.97
C ARG A 408 -6.41 -2.31 -8.97
N LEU A 409 -5.67 -3.03 -9.81
CA LEU A 409 -5.83 -4.48 -10.00
C LEU A 409 -5.42 -5.30 -8.78
N GLN A 410 -4.63 -4.76 -7.85
CA GLN A 410 -4.24 -5.45 -6.61
C GLN A 410 -5.37 -5.51 -5.56
N HIS A 411 -6.60 -5.18 -5.98
CA HIS A 411 -7.83 -5.53 -5.30
C HIS A 411 -8.44 -6.81 -5.93
N GLY A 412 -7.68 -7.90 -5.86
CA GLY A 412 -8.14 -9.21 -6.31
C GLY A 412 -8.38 -9.31 -7.82
N GLY A 413 -7.60 -8.58 -8.63
CA GLY A 413 -7.70 -8.56 -10.09
C GLY A 413 -8.68 -7.52 -10.64
N GLY A 414 -9.50 -6.88 -9.80
CA GLY A 414 -10.56 -5.99 -10.26
C GLY A 414 -10.39 -4.52 -9.87
N VAL A 415 -10.60 -3.63 -10.85
CA VAL A 415 -10.80 -2.19 -10.62
C VAL A 415 -12.29 -1.92 -10.42
N ARG A 416 -12.67 -1.36 -9.27
CA ARG A 416 -14.05 -0.98 -8.95
C ARG A 416 -14.29 0.50 -9.20
N PHE A 417 -13.31 1.36 -8.89
CA PHE A 417 -13.33 2.76 -9.28
C PHE A 417 -12.42 2.97 -10.49
N ASP A 418 -12.94 2.61 -11.66
CA ASP A 418 -12.27 2.96 -12.92
C ASP A 418 -12.44 4.46 -13.17
N LEU A 419 -11.40 5.23 -12.87
CA LEU A 419 -11.39 6.68 -12.96
C LEU A 419 -11.52 7.21 -14.40
N THR A 420 -11.42 6.34 -15.41
CA THR A 420 -11.70 6.69 -16.81
C THR A 420 -13.19 6.65 -17.14
N THR A 421 -14.01 6.04 -16.27
CA THR A 421 -15.46 5.99 -16.39
C THR A 421 -16.12 7.06 -15.53
N GLU A 422 -17.27 7.56 -15.97
CA GLU A 422 -18.04 8.54 -15.20
C GLU A 422 -18.46 7.98 -13.83
N LEU A 423 -18.92 6.72 -13.77
CA LEU A 423 -19.32 6.08 -12.51
C LEU A 423 -18.15 5.92 -11.54
N GLY A 424 -16.99 5.46 -12.00
CA GLY A 424 -15.82 5.27 -11.16
C GLY A 424 -15.27 6.60 -10.64
N LEU A 425 -15.19 7.62 -11.50
CA LEU A 425 -14.79 8.96 -11.11
C LEU A 425 -15.76 9.61 -10.11
N GLN A 426 -17.07 9.47 -10.33
CA GLN A 426 -18.10 9.95 -9.38
C GLN A 426 -17.98 9.23 -8.03
N SER A 427 -17.85 7.91 -8.03
CA SER A 427 -17.75 7.11 -6.81
C SER A 427 -16.50 7.46 -5.99
N TYR A 428 -15.35 7.58 -6.66
CA TYR A 428 -14.11 8.05 -6.05
C TYR A 428 -14.25 9.45 -5.48
N SER A 429 -14.87 10.37 -6.24
CA SER A 429 -15.03 11.76 -5.82
C SER A 429 -15.97 11.91 -4.63
N THR A 430 -17.07 11.15 -4.56
CA THR A 430 -17.97 11.13 -3.40
C THR A 430 -17.25 10.68 -2.14
N LEU A 431 -16.49 9.58 -2.21
CA LEU A 431 -15.69 9.10 -1.08
C LEU A 431 -14.62 10.10 -0.65
N LEU A 432 -13.89 10.70 -1.60
CA LEU A 432 -12.86 11.68 -1.29
C LEU A 432 -13.47 12.94 -0.65
N SER A 433 -14.60 13.42 -1.16
CA SER A 433 -15.34 14.55 -0.59
C SER A 433 -15.81 14.28 0.84
N TRP A 434 -16.34 13.07 1.10
CA TRP A 434 -16.68 12.64 2.45
C TRP A 434 -15.47 12.60 3.39
N ILE A 435 -14.32 12.09 2.92
CA ILE A 435 -13.09 12.08 3.71
C ILE A 435 -12.64 13.51 4.04
N LEU A 436 -12.68 14.41 3.05
CA LEU A 436 -12.26 15.81 3.19
C LEU A 436 -13.16 16.61 4.13
N SER A 437 -14.45 16.27 4.24
CA SER A 437 -15.36 16.87 5.21
C SER A 437 -15.25 16.27 6.62
N GLY A 438 -14.23 15.45 6.88
CA GLY A 438 -13.97 14.83 8.18
C GLY A 438 -14.64 13.47 8.37
N ALA A 439 -15.18 12.89 7.30
CA ALA A 439 -15.93 11.64 7.28
C ALA A 439 -17.08 11.62 8.31
N PRO A 440 -18.03 12.58 8.24
CA PRO A 440 -19.17 12.62 9.15
C PRO A 440 -20.02 11.33 9.04
N CYS A 441 -20.56 10.89 10.17
CA CYS A 441 -21.33 9.65 10.22
C CYS A 441 -22.72 9.80 9.59
N GLY A 442 -23.48 10.83 9.99
CA GLY A 442 -24.87 11.01 9.57
C GLY A 442 -25.85 10.58 10.67
N ASP A 443 -27.14 10.53 10.32
CA ASP A 443 -28.23 10.30 11.27
C ASP A 443 -28.68 8.84 11.27
N ASP A 444 -28.08 8.01 12.13
CA ASP A 444 -28.53 6.63 12.38
C ASP A 444 -28.14 6.15 13.78
N ALA A 445 -29.11 5.77 14.60
CA ALA A 445 -28.86 5.41 16.01
C ALA A 445 -28.11 4.08 16.20
N VAL A 446 -27.99 3.25 15.16
CA VAL A 446 -27.31 1.95 15.22
C VAL A 446 -25.84 2.10 14.84
N PHE A 447 -25.56 2.77 13.74
CA PHE A 447 -24.20 2.90 13.20
C PHE A 447 -23.49 4.20 13.61
N CYS A 448 -24.25 5.22 14.00
CA CYS A 448 -23.77 6.55 14.40
C CYS A 448 -24.28 6.95 15.82
N PRO A 449 -23.95 6.18 16.87
CA PRO A 449 -24.44 6.42 18.23
C PRO A 449 -23.84 7.65 18.93
#